data_AF-A0A6G1J4E2-F1
#
_entry.id   AF-A0A6G1J4E2-F1
#
_cell.length_a   1.000
_cell.length_b   1.000
_cell.length_c   1.000
_cell.angle_alpha   90.00
_cell.angle_beta   90.00
_cell.angle_gamma   90.00
#
_symmetry.space_group_name_H-M   'P 1'
#
loop_
_entity.id
_entity.type
_entity.pdbx_description
1 polymer ?
#
loop_
_entity_poly.entity_id
_entity_poly.type
_entity_poly.pdbx_seq_one_letter_code
_entity_poly.pdbx_strand_id
1 'polypeptide(L)' 'MRFTVLAAIFFTTLAAAAPAAEPAAEPVPQGYTGPCSKSNCGASGKVCGAGQLCVGFPVLSGPGRKGCTCSTG' A
#
# COMPACT_ATOMS: atom_id res chain seq x y z
N MET A 1 37.25 48.89 5.45
CA MET A 1 37.01 47.79 6.42
C MET A 1 35.53 47.64 6.83
N ARG A 2 34.57 48.06 5.98
CA ARG A 2 33.11 47.99 6.27
C ARG A 2 32.37 46.99 5.38
N PHE A 3 33.04 46.49 4.34
CA PHE A 3 32.47 45.56 3.35
C PHE A 3 32.57 44.09 3.77
N THR A 4 33.41 43.76 4.76
CA THR A 4 33.62 42.38 5.22
C THR A 4 32.53 41.88 6.16
N VAL A 5 31.71 42.79 6.73
CA VAL A 5 30.69 42.44 7.73
C VAL A 5 29.39 41.92 7.09
N LEU A 6 29.10 42.32 5.84
CA LEU A 6 27.85 41.95 5.17
C LEU A 6 27.86 40.52 4.59
N ALA A 7 29.04 39.93 4.38
CA ALA A 7 29.15 38.59 3.79
C ALA A 7 28.86 37.45 4.79
N ALA A 8 28.94 37.71 6.10
CA ALA A 8 28.80 36.67 7.13
C ALA A 8 27.34 36.38 7.54
N ILE A 9 26.39 37.23 7.16
CA ILE A 9 24.99 37.15 7.64
C ILE A 9 24.10 36.31 6.70
N PHE A 10 24.58 35.99 5.50
CA PHE A 10 23.78 35.27 4.49
C PHE A 10 23.78 33.74 4.65
N PHE A 11 24.65 33.17 5.50
CA PHE A 11 24.89 31.72 5.55
C PHE A 11 24.20 30.97 6.70
N THR A 12 23.49 31.65 7.60
CA THR A 12 22.97 31.01 8.82
C THR A 12 21.46 30.69 8.81
N THR A 13 20.71 31.05 7.76
CA THR A 13 19.24 30.88 7.74
C THR A 13 18.72 29.73 6.89
N LEU A 14 19.57 28.84 6.38
CA LEU A 14 19.18 27.81 5.41
C LEU A 14 19.28 26.36 5.96
N ALA A 15 18.72 26.09 7.13
CA ALA A 15 18.74 24.73 7.70
C ALA A 15 17.44 24.26 8.38
N ALA A 16 16.35 25.04 8.37
CA ALA A 16 15.14 24.71 9.14
C ALA A 16 13.88 24.45 8.30
N ALA A 17 14.04 23.92 7.08
CA ALA A 17 12.91 23.47 6.25
C ALA A 17 13.18 22.09 5.65
N ALA A 18 13.60 21.13 6.49
CA ALA A 18 13.35 19.74 6.15
C ALA A 18 11.87 19.48 6.45
N PRO A 19 11.03 19.12 5.47
CA PRO A 19 9.72 18.57 5.80
C PRO A 19 9.99 17.35 6.68
N ALA A 20 9.49 17.37 7.91
CA ALA A 20 9.28 16.13 8.63
C ALA A 20 8.33 15.34 7.76
N ALA A 21 8.89 14.46 6.92
CA ALA A 21 8.16 13.39 6.29
C ALA A 21 7.70 12.54 7.48
N GLU A 22 6.53 12.89 7.99
CA GLU A 22 5.72 12.01 8.81
C GLU A 22 5.77 10.66 8.09
N PRO A 23 6.07 9.54 8.79
CA PRO A 23 5.90 8.24 8.19
C PRO A 23 4.42 8.17 7.86
N ALA A 24 4.06 8.46 6.61
CA ALA A 24 2.72 8.31 6.10
C ALA A 24 2.39 6.87 6.41
N ALA A 25 1.60 6.66 7.46
CA ALA A 25 1.21 5.36 7.93
C ALA A 25 0.75 4.63 6.67
N GLU A 26 1.54 3.63 6.24
CA GLU A 26 1.29 2.94 5.00
C GLU A 26 -0.18 2.53 5.05
N PRO A 27 -1.01 2.96 4.08
CA PRO A 27 -2.43 2.69 4.13
C PRO A 27 -2.55 1.18 4.32
N VAL A 28 -3.07 0.76 5.48
CA VAL A 28 -3.23 -0.65 5.83
C VAL A 28 -3.80 -1.30 4.58
N PRO A 29 -3.07 -2.24 3.93
CA PRO A 29 -3.45 -2.72 2.63
C PRO A 29 -4.90 -3.15 2.74
N GLN A 30 -5.76 -2.49 1.98
CA GLN A 30 -7.20 -2.70 1.99
C GLN A 30 -7.39 -4.13 1.51
N GLY A 31 -7.37 -5.06 2.47
CA GLY A 31 -7.48 -6.48 2.20
C GLY A 31 -8.77 -6.72 1.44
N TYR A 32 -8.73 -7.61 0.47
CA TYR A 32 -9.91 -7.92 -0.33
C TYR A 32 -11.07 -8.41 0.54
N THR A 33 -12.12 -7.59 0.63
CA THR A 33 -13.36 -7.83 1.37
C THR A 33 -14.49 -8.41 0.51
N GLY A 34 -14.24 -8.61 -0.78
CA GLY A 34 -15.22 -9.20 -1.69
C GLY A 34 -15.45 -10.70 -1.44
N PRO A 35 -16.49 -11.27 -2.07
CA PRO A 35 -16.88 -12.64 -1.83
C PRO A 35 -15.81 -13.63 -2.31
N CYS A 36 -15.54 -14.62 -1.48
CA CYS A 36 -14.69 -15.77 -1.79
C CYS A 36 -15.48 -17.06 -1.68
N SER A 37 -16.63 -17.04 -2.35
CA SER A 37 -17.53 -18.17 -2.41
C SER A 37 -17.35 -18.89 -3.73
N LYS A 38 -17.56 -20.20 -3.74
CA LYS A 38 -17.42 -21.02 -4.94
C LYS A 38 -18.33 -20.56 -6.11
N SER A 39 -19.49 -19.99 -5.80
CA SER A 39 -20.45 -19.44 -6.77
C SER A 39 -20.26 -17.95 -7.08
N ASN A 40 -19.33 -17.26 -6.42
CA ASN A 40 -19.09 -15.83 -6.58
C ASN A 40 -17.66 -15.51 -6.11
N CYS A 41 -16.68 -15.95 -6.90
CA CYS A 41 -15.27 -15.94 -6.54
C CYS A 41 -14.53 -14.75 -7.16
N GLY A 42 -13.88 -13.95 -6.32
CA GLY A 42 -13.01 -12.87 -6.75
C GLY A 42 -13.77 -11.64 -7.25
N ALA A 43 -13.04 -10.60 -7.67
CA ALA A 43 -13.65 -9.32 -8.08
C ALA A 43 -14.60 -9.45 -9.27
N SER A 44 -14.40 -10.46 -10.11
CA SER A 44 -15.25 -10.75 -11.27
C SER A 44 -16.43 -11.70 -10.96
N GLY A 45 -16.57 -12.15 -9.72
CA GLY A 45 -17.67 -13.02 -9.28
C GLY A 45 -17.80 -14.34 -10.06
N LYS A 46 -16.68 -14.99 -10.36
CA LYS A 46 -16.69 -16.23 -11.15
C LYS A 46 -17.22 -17.41 -10.34
N VAL A 47 -17.98 -18.29 -10.99
CA VAL A 47 -18.32 -19.61 -10.44
C VAL A 47 -17.15 -20.55 -10.70
N CYS A 48 -16.57 -21.13 -9.66
CA CYS A 48 -15.50 -22.12 -9.78
C CYS A 48 -16.06 -23.48 -10.20
N GLY A 49 -15.35 -24.16 -11.11
CA GLY A 49 -15.77 -25.45 -11.66
C GLY A 49 -15.78 -26.59 -10.63
N ALA A 50 -16.18 -27.77 -11.10
CA ALA A 50 -16.03 -29.01 -10.33
C ALA A 50 -14.55 -29.25 -9.98
N GLY A 51 -14.26 -29.68 -8.75
CA GLY A 51 -12.89 -29.88 -8.25
C GLY A 51 -12.11 -28.59 -7.91
N GLN A 52 -12.69 -27.40 -8.13
CA GLN A 52 -12.04 -26.14 -7.78
C GLN A 52 -12.60 -25.55 -6.48
N LEU A 53 -11.72 -24.84 -5.77
CA LEU A 53 -11.98 -24.08 -4.57
C LEU A 53 -11.74 -22.59 -4.83
N CYS A 54 -12.58 -21.75 -4.26
CA CYS A 54 -12.33 -20.31 -4.27
C CYS A 54 -11.39 -19.98 -3.11
N VAL A 55 -10.15 -19.60 -3.41
CA VAL A 55 -9.11 -19.34 -2.42
C VAL A 55 -8.58 -17.92 -2.52
N GLY A 56 -8.02 -17.41 -1.43
CA GLY A 56 -7.37 -16.11 -1.41
C GLY A 56 -6.18 -16.04 -2.39
N PHE A 57 -6.04 -14.91 -3.07
CA PHE A 57 -4.94 -14.62 -3.98
C PHE A 57 -4.33 -13.23 -3.67
N PRO A 58 -3.00 -13.05 -3.77
CA PRO A 58 -1.96 -14.06 -3.97
C PRO A 58 -1.68 -14.90 -2.72
N VAL A 59 -2.14 -14.44 -1.56
CA VAL A 59 -2.06 -15.15 -0.28
C VAL A 59 -3.42 -15.71 0.09
N LEU A 60 -3.41 -16.89 0.71
CA LEU A 60 -4.61 -17.59 1.15
C LEU A 60 -5.45 -16.75 2.14
N SER A 61 -4.78 -15.99 3.00
CA SER A 61 -5.39 -15.24 4.10
C SER A 61 -4.50 -14.09 4.57
N GLY A 62 -5.10 -13.11 5.27
CA GLY A 62 -4.40 -11.97 5.86
C GLY A 62 -4.37 -10.70 5.00
N PRO A 63 -3.63 -9.67 5.46
CA PRO A 63 -3.65 -8.32 4.87
C PRO A 63 -3.05 -8.24 3.46
N GLY A 64 -2.22 -9.21 3.06
CA GLY A 64 -1.69 -9.30 1.70
C GLY A 64 -2.70 -9.81 0.66
N ARG A 65 -3.91 -10.20 1.08
CA ARG A 65 -4.94 -10.76 0.19
C ARG A 65 -5.50 -9.65 -0.69
N LYS A 66 -5.24 -9.76 -1.98
CA LYS A 66 -5.72 -8.80 -2.99
C LYS A 66 -7.00 -9.24 -3.69
N GLY A 67 -7.37 -10.52 -3.55
CA GLY A 67 -8.51 -11.08 -4.24
C GLY A 67 -8.79 -12.51 -3.85
N CYS A 68 -9.67 -13.11 -4.63
CA CYS A 68 -9.86 -14.55 -4.67
C CYS A 68 -9.81 -15.08 -6.09
N THR A 69 -9.35 -16.31 -6.22
CA THR A 69 -9.25 -17.02 -7.49
C THR A 69 -9.70 -18.46 -7.32
N CYS A 70 -10.15 -19.06 -8.41
CA CYS A 70 -10.45 -20.48 -8.45
C CYS A 70 -9.12 -21.25 -8.60
N SER A 71 -8.78 -22.06 -7.61
CA SER A 71 -7.65 -22.97 -7.65
C SER A 71 -8.15 -24.41 -7.62
N THR A 72 -7.42 -25.31 -8.28
CA THR A 72 -7.62 -26.75 -8.12
C THR A 72 -7.26 -27.11 -6.68
N GLY A 73 -8.17 -27.80 -5.99
CA GLY A 73 -7.99 -28.29 -4.61
C GLY A 73 -7.46 -29.71 -4.56
#